data_AF-A0A319DT32-F1
#
_entry.id   AF-A0A319DT32-F1
#
_cell.length_a   1.000
_cell.length_b   1.000
_cell.length_c   1.000
_cell.angle_alpha   90.00
_cell.angle_beta   90.00
_cell.angle_gamma   90.00
#
_symmetry.space_group_name_H-M   'P 1'
#
loop_
_entity.id
_entity.type
_entity.pdbx_description
1 polymer ?
#
loop_
_entity_poly.entity_id
_entity_poly.type
_entity_poly.pdbx_seq_one_letter_code
_entity_poly.pdbx_strand_id
1 'polypeptide(L)'
;IDLDGRDPDFAASLRTIGPVTPNPTFSRSSTVSQSPSYPSRPAAAAAAAPTVFPPATNPALLVFSARQRLTKAAEQEAEAMGRTNFAGREFLDALTIRQVLAMRDRQGLKAGEIERLLRLKHGVVERLGGRGVVGDIG
;
A
#
# COMPACT_ATOMS: atom_id res chain seq x y z
N ILE A 1 19.82 -45.76 -32.08
CA ILE A 1 20.70 -44.70 -31.57
C ILE A 1 21.30 -45.22 -30.28
N ASP A 2 22.57 -45.62 -30.31
CA ASP A 2 23.24 -46.05 -29.08
C ASP A 2 23.61 -44.77 -28.31
N LEU A 3 22.96 -44.59 -27.17
CA LEU A 3 23.11 -43.42 -26.29
C LEU A 3 24.36 -43.50 -25.40
N ASP A 4 25.29 -44.37 -25.74
CA ASP A 4 26.53 -44.55 -24.99
C ASP A 4 27.60 -43.68 -25.66
N GLY A 5 28.31 -42.86 -24.86
CA GLY A 5 29.23 -41.79 -25.28
C GLY A 5 30.47 -42.17 -26.09
N ARG A 6 30.39 -43.21 -26.92
CA ARG A 6 31.40 -43.71 -27.85
C ARG A 6 31.15 -43.28 -29.30
N ASP A 7 30.03 -42.62 -29.59
CA ASP A 7 29.75 -42.12 -30.94
C ASP A 7 30.63 -40.88 -31.24
N PRO A 8 31.55 -40.97 -32.23
CA PRO A 8 32.44 -39.86 -32.57
C PRO A 8 31.70 -38.67 -33.18
N ASP A 9 30.57 -38.92 -33.88
CA ASP A 9 29.77 -37.85 -34.49
C ASP A 9 29.01 -37.06 -33.41
N PHE A 10 28.59 -37.75 -32.35
CA PHE A 10 28.02 -37.12 -31.17
C PHE A 10 29.06 -36.27 -30.41
N ALA A 11 30.29 -36.77 -30.25
CA ALA A 11 31.38 -36.02 -29.62
C ALA A 11 31.79 -34.77 -30.43
N ALA A 12 31.72 -34.83 -31.77
CA ALA A 12 31.94 -33.68 -32.65
C ALA A 12 30.82 -32.63 -32.49
N SER A 13 29.57 -33.06 -32.32
CA SER A 13 28.43 -32.18 -32.06
C SER A 13 28.57 -31.42 -30.72
N LEU A 14 28.96 -32.11 -29.64
CA LEU A 14 29.20 -31.47 -28.34
C LEU A 14 30.35 -30.45 -28.36
N ARG A 15 31.41 -30.72 -29.14
CA ARG A 15 32.50 -29.76 -29.34
C ARG A 15 32.07 -28.52 -30.12
N THR A 16 31.10 -28.67 -31.03
CA THR A 16 30.56 -27.55 -31.83
C THR A 16 29.66 -26.65 -31.00
N ILE A 17 28.93 -27.20 -30.03
CA ILE A 17 28.02 -26.45 -29.16
C ILE A 17 28.80 -25.59 -28.13
N GLY A 18 29.99 -26.01 -27.71
CA GLY A 18 30.81 -25.30 -26.73
C GLY A 18 30.20 -25.25 -25.33
N PRO A 19 30.91 -24.72 -24.31
CA PRO A 19 30.37 -24.60 -22.97
C PRO A 19 29.15 -23.68 -22.98
N VAL A 20 27.96 -24.27 -22.81
CA VAL A 20 26.69 -23.56 -22.72
C VAL A 20 26.71 -22.71 -21.45
N THR A 21 26.66 -21.39 -21.60
CA THR A 21 26.36 -20.49 -20.50
C THR A 21 24.92 -20.75 -20.09
N PRO A 22 24.63 -21.34 -18.92
CA PRO A 22 23.25 -21.58 -18.51
C PRO A 22 22.55 -20.22 -18.43
N ASN A 23 21.36 -20.13 -19.01
CA ASN A 23 20.50 -18.98 -18.77
C ASN A 23 20.23 -18.93 -17.25
N PRO A 24 20.60 -17.85 -16.52
CA PRO A 24 20.56 -17.81 -15.04
C PRO A 24 19.15 -17.98 -14.43
N THR A 25 18.11 -18.08 -15.26
CA THR A 25 16.71 -18.27 -14.89
C THR A 25 16.13 -19.65 -15.18
N PHE A 26 16.86 -20.58 -15.82
CA PHE A 26 16.33 -21.91 -16.13
C PHE A 26 16.40 -22.84 -14.91
N SER A 27 15.47 -22.64 -13.98
CA SER A 27 15.10 -23.60 -12.93
C SER A 27 13.60 -23.45 -12.69
N ARG A 28 12.88 -24.55 -12.42
CA ARG A 28 11.42 -24.52 -12.17
C ARG A 28 11.01 -23.69 -10.94
N SER A 29 11.98 -23.15 -10.21
CA SER A 29 11.82 -22.31 -9.02
C SER A 29 12.59 -20.98 -9.12
N SER A 30 13.09 -20.58 -10.30
CA SER A 30 13.87 -19.34 -10.42
C SER A 30 12.95 -18.11 -10.49
N THR A 31 13.08 -17.20 -9.53
CA THR A 31 12.42 -15.89 -9.52
C THR A 31 13.46 -14.79 -9.71
N VAL A 32 13.94 -14.59 -10.94
CA VAL A 32 14.77 -13.42 -11.25
C VAL A 32 13.86 -12.20 -11.36
N SER A 33 14.06 -11.26 -10.44
CA SER A 33 13.43 -9.95 -10.42
C SER A 33 14.01 -9.06 -11.52
N GLN A 34 13.43 -9.12 -12.71
CA GLN A 34 13.56 -8.01 -13.66
C GLN A 34 12.75 -6.84 -13.13
N SER A 35 13.41 -5.91 -12.43
CA SER A 35 12.84 -4.59 -12.18
C SER A 35 12.60 -3.88 -13.52
N PRO A 36 11.45 -3.21 -13.74
CA PRO A 36 11.23 -2.39 -14.92
C PRO A 36 12.13 -1.15 -14.81
N SER A 37 13.33 -1.25 -15.36
CA SER A 37 14.25 -0.12 -15.46
C SER A 37 13.97 0.58 -16.79
N TYR A 38 13.35 1.75 -16.68
CA TYR A 38 13.78 2.86 -17.53
C TYR A 38 15.31 2.98 -17.46
N PRO A 39 15.99 3.32 -18.57
CA PRO A 39 17.41 3.04 -18.74
C PRO A 39 18.25 3.94 -17.85
N SER A 40 19.44 3.42 -17.49
CA SER A 40 20.59 4.08 -16.85
C SER A 40 20.61 4.17 -15.32
N ARG A 41 21.03 3.08 -14.66
CA ARG A 41 22.06 3.21 -13.59
C ARG A 41 22.84 1.90 -13.38
N PRO A 42 24.18 1.93 -13.31
CA PRO A 42 24.98 0.73 -13.15
C PRO A 42 24.96 0.22 -11.70
N ALA A 43 25.12 -1.09 -11.60
CA ALA A 43 25.05 -1.91 -10.39
C ALA A 43 26.13 -1.56 -9.36
N ALA A 44 25.71 -1.25 -8.13
CA ALA A 44 26.50 -1.46 -6.91
C ALA A 44 25.64 -1.18 -5.66
N ALA A 45 24.95 -2.20 -5.16
CA ALA A 45 24.55 -2.31 -3.75
C ALA A 45 24.10 -3.75 -3.46
N ALA A 46 25.07 -4.61 -3.15
CA ALA A 46 24.82 -5.85 -2.45
C ALA A 46 24.36 -5.54 -1.01
N ALA A 47 23.58 -6.47 -0.43
CA ALA A 47 23.12 -6.56 0.97
C ALA A 47 21.70 -6.05 1.30
N ALA A 48 20.70 -6.64 0.66
CA ALA A 48 19.47 -7.04 1.35
C ALA A 48 19.06 -8.38 0.77
N ALA A 49 19.07 -9.46 1.55
CA ALA A 49 18.53 -10.74 1.11
C ALA A 49 17.07 -10.52 0.67
N PRO A 50 16.71 -10.70 -0.60
CA PRO A 50 15.33 -10.54 -1.03
C PRO A 50 14.55 -11.70 -0.41
N THR A 51 13.61 -11.39 0.48
CA THR A 51 12.71 -12.39 1.04
C THR A 51 11.98 -13.07 -0.12
N VAL A 52 11.97 -14.41 -0.13
CA VAL A 52 11.41 -15.26 -1.21
C VAL A 52 9.88 -15.12 -1.32
N PHE A 53 9.27 -14.55 -0.30
CA PHE A 53 7.91 -14.02 -0.42
C PHE A 53 8.05 -12.54 -0.81
N PRO A 54 7.35 -12.04 -1.85
CA PRO A 54 6.96 -10.63 -1.80
C PRO A 54 6.34 -10.43 -0.40
N PRO A 55 6.41 -9.25 0.25
CA PRO A 55 5.43 -8.96 1.27
C PRO A 55 4.09 -9.02 0.55
N ALA A 56 3.50 -10.22 0.51
CA ALA A 56 2.27 -10.55 -0.16
C ALA A 56 1.24 -9.84 0.69
N THR A 57 1.08 -8.57 0.35
CA THR A 57 0.25 -7.62 1.03
C THR A 57 -1.15 -8.04 0.64
N ASN A 58 -1.63 -9.11 1.28
CA ASN A 58 -2.93 -9.68 0.99
C ASN A 58 -3.93 -8.57 1.30
N PRO A 59 -4.69 -8.09 0.29
CA PRO A 59 -5.58 -6.96 0.47
C PRO A 59 -6.63 -7.26 1.55
N ALA A 60 -7.04 -8.52 1.71
CA ALA A 60 -7.93 -8.92 2.79
C ALA A 60 -7.28 -8.76 4.16
N LEU A 61 -6.00 -9.15 4.33
CA LEU A 61 -5.27 -8.95 5.59
C LEU A 61 -4.98 -7.48 5.88
N LEU A 62 -4.73 -6.67 4.85
CA LEU A 62 -4.61 -5.22 4.98
C LEU A 62 -5.93 -4.60 5.46
N VAL A 63 -7.03 -4.88 4.77
CA VAL A 63 -8.35 -4.34 5.12
C VAL A 63 -8.74 -4.80 6.53
N PHE A 64 -8.50 -6.07 6.86
CA PHE A 64 -8.77 -6.61 8.19
C PHE A 64 -7.95 -5.90 9.28
N SER A 65 -6.64 -5.80 9.12
CA SER A 65 -5.78 -5.13 10.11
C SER A 65 -6.05 -3.62 10.21
N ALA A 66 -6.35 -2.95 9.08
CA ALA A 66 -6.76 -1.55 9.06
C ALA A 66 -8.08 -1.35 9.80
N ARG A 67 -9.08 -2.21 9.54
CA ARG A 67 -10.36 -2.19 10.25
C ARG A 67 -10.18 -2.38 11.76
N GLN A 68 -9.40 -3.38 12.17
CA GLN A 68 -9.12 -3.61 13.60
C GLN A 68 -8.47 -2.39 14.26
N ARG A 69 -7.52 -1.73 13.59
CA ARG A 69 -6.87 -0.51 14.10
C ARG A 69 -7.87 0.65 14.24
N LEU A 70 -8.72 0.86 13.24
CA LEU A 70 -9.73 1.92 13.27
C LEU A 70 -10.79 1.68 14.35
N THR A 71 -11.27 0.44 14.50
CA THR A 71 -12.23 0.07 15.55
C THR A 71 -11.65 0.34 16.94
N LYS A 72 -10.42 -0.10 17.20
CA LYS A 72 -9.76 0.15 18.49
C LYS A 72 -9.60 1.64 18.77
N ALA A 73 -9.23 2.44 17.78
CA ALA A 73 -9.10 3.88 17.95
C ALA A 73 -10.46 4.55 18.22
N ALA A 74 -11.54 4.08 17.59
CA ALA A 74 -12.88 4.58 17.83
C ALA A 74 -13.41 4.22 19.23
N GLU A 75 -13.13 3.01 19.71
CA GLU A 75 -13.45 2.59 21.09
C GLU A 75 -12.70 3.46 22.12
N GLN A 76 -11.41 3.70 21.90
CA GLN A 76 -10.63 4.59 22.77
C GLN A 76 -11.17 6.03 22.80
N GLU A 77 -11.64 6.54 21.65
CA GLU A 77 -12.31 7.85 21.60
C GLU A 77 -13.62 7.82 22.40
N ALA A 78 -14.43 6.78 22.24
CA ALA A 78 -15.69 6.63 22.96
C ALA A 78 -15.48 6.51 24.48
N GLU A 79 -14.42 5.85 24.93
CA GLU A 79 -14.04 5.78 26.35
C GLU A 79 -13.48 7.10 26.90
N ALA A 80 -12.79 7.87 26.05
CA ALA A 80 -12.30 9.19 26.41
C ALA A 80 -13.42 10.24 26.40
N MET A 81 -14.53 9.96 25.72
CA MET A 81 -15.71 10.80 25.69
C MET A 81 -16.29 10.92 27.10
N GLY A 82 -16.36 12.15 27.62
CA GLY A 82 -16.80 12.43 28.99
C GLY A 82 -15.65 12.72 29.97
N ARG A 83 -14.38 12.54 29.57
CA ARG A 83 -13.24 13.05 30.33
C ARG A 83 -13.07 14.55 30.08
N THR A 84 -12.62 15.28 31.10
CA THR A 84 -12.38 16.73 31.03
C THR A 84 -11.31 17.12 30.01
N ASN A 85 -10.34 16.23 29.74
CA ASN A 85 -9.25 16.46 28.79
C ASN A 85 -9.55 15.94 27.36
N PHE A 86 -10.82 15.72 27.02
CA PHE A 86 -11.21 15.21 25.71
C PHE A 86 -11.07 16.31 24.64
N ALA A 87 -10.17 16.10 23.68
CA ALA A 87 -9.85 17.07 22.62
C ALA A 87 -10.93 17.22 21.54
N GLY A 88 -12.01 16.45 21.62
CA GLY A 88 -13.10 16.42 20.64
C GLY A 88 -13.13 15.12 19.82
N ARG A 89 -14.21 14.96 19.05
CA ARG A 89 -14.47 13.76 18.25
C ARG A 89 -13.73 13.79 16.91
N GLU A 90 -13.13 12.68 16.50
CA GLU A 90 -12.47 12.49 15.21
C GLU A 90 -13.22 11.48 14.33
N PHE A 91 -13.87 10.47 14.93
CA PHE A 91 -14.69 9.51 14.19
C PHE A 91 -16.11 10.06 13.95
N LEU A 92 -16.41 10.34 12.69
CA LEU A 92 -17.67 10.98 12.26
C LEU A 92 -18.60 9.99 11.55
N ASP A 93 -19.90 10.22 11.74
CA ASP A 93 -20.96 9.57 10.96
C ASP A 93 -21.21 10.35 9.65
N ALA A 94 -21.74 9.65 8.64
CA ALA A 94 -22.06 10.21 7.33
C ALA A 94 -22.98 11.44 7.41
N LEU A 95 -23.96 11.44 8.32
CA LEU A 95 -24.85 12.58 8.55
C LEU A 95 -24.09 13.80 9.09
N THR A 96 -23.15 13.58 10.01
CA THR A 96 -22.30 14.65 10.55
C THR A 96 -21.37 15.20 9.48
N ILE A 97 -20.80 14.34 8.64
CA ILE A 97 -19.98 14.76 7.49
C ILE A 97 -20.81 15.63 6.53
N ARG A 98 -22.04 15.21 6.21
CA ARG A 98 -22.95 16.02 5.37
C ARG A 98 -23.23 17.39 5.99
N GLN A 99 -23.44 17.44 7.30
CA GLN A 99 -23.64 18.70 8.02
C GLN A 99 -22.39 19.59 7.96
N VAL A 100 -21.20 19.02 8.18
CA VAL A 100 -19.91 19.73 8.03
C VAL A 100 -19.78 20.32 6.62
N LEU A 101 -20.09 19.54 5.58
CA LEU A 101 -20.05 20.00 4.19
C LEU A 101 -21.06 21.12 3.93
N ALA A 102 -22.29 21.01 4.42
CA ALA A 102 -23.29 22.06 4.29
C ALA A 102 -22.85 23.36 5.00
N MET A 103 -22.26 23.26 6.20
CA MET A 103 -21.74 24.41 6.95
C MET A 103 -20.53 25.05 6.27
N ARG A 104 -19.64 24.25 5.66
CA ARG A 104 -18.45 24.72 4.95
C ARG A 104 -18.80 25.37 3.60
N ASP A 105 -19.67 24.74 2.83
CA ASP A 105 -19.88 25.08 1.42
C ASP A 105 -21.09 26.02 1.22
N ARG A 106 -22.19 25.86 1.98
CA ARG A 106 -23.36 26.75 1.88
C ARG A 106 -23.26 27.96 2.81
N GLN A 107 -22.86 27.75 4.07
CA GLN A 107 -22.76 28.82 5.06
C GLN A 107 -21.39 29.53 5.03
N GLY A 108 -20.38 28.94 4.40
CA GLY A 108 -19.06 29.55 4.24
C GLY A 108 -18.24 29.62 5.53
N LEU A 109 -18.62 28.88 6.58
CA LEU A 109 -17.96 28.90 7.88
C LEU A 109 -16.50 28.40 7.80
N LYS A 110 -15.65 28.91 8.69
CA LYS A 110 -14.25 28.47 8.78
C LYS A 110 -14.18 27.09 9.44
N ALA A 111 -13.20 26.27 9.04
CA ALA A 111 -13.01 24.92 9.58
C ALA A 111 -12.99 24.88 11.12
N GLY A 112 -12.22 25.77 11.75
CA GLY A 112 -12.15 25.84 13.21
C GLY A 112 -13.45 26.26 13.90
N GLU A 113 -14.35 27.00 13.24
CA GLU A 113 -15.66 27.35 13.79
C GLU A 113 -16.61 26.14 13.73
N ILE A 114 -16.58 25.41 12.61
CA ILE A 114 -17.35 24.17 12.43
C ILE A 114 -16.92 23.12 13.46
N GLU A 115 -15.61 22.98 13.69
CA GLU A 115 -15.06 22.05 14.68
C GLU A 115 -15.53 22.39 16.10
N ARG A 116 -15.55 23.67 16.47
CA ARG A 116 -16.06 24.10 17.79
C ARG A 116 -17.56 23.83 17.94
N LEU A 117 -18.35 24.14 16.91
CA LEU A 117 -19.81 23.95 16.94
C LEU A 117 -20.20 22.47 17.06
N LEU A 118 -19.49 21.59 16.36
CA LEU A 118 -19.76 20.16 16.34
C LEU A 118 -18.93 19.37 17.38
N ARG A 119 -18.14 20.06 18.22
CA ARG A 119 -17.23 19.47 19.22
C ARG A 119 -16.27 18.44 18.62
N LEU A 120 -15.75 18.75 17.44
CA LEU A 120 -14.78 17.94 16.74
C LEU A 120 -13.38 18.28 17.20
N LYS A 121 -12.48 17.31 17.05
CA LYS A 121 -11.06 17.54 17.23
C LYS A 121 -10.56 18.52 16.17
N HIS A 122 -9.56 19.32 16.54
CA HIS A 122 -8.97 20.29 15.63
C HIS A 122 -8.31 19.59 14.43
N GLY A 123 -8.56 20.09 13.22
CA GLY A 123 -8.02 19.58 11.96
C GLY A 123 -8.85 18.46 11.32
N VAL A 124 -9.94 18.01 11.94
CA VAL A 124 -10.81 16.96 11.36
C VAL A 124 -11.48 17.46 10.08
N VAL A 125 -11.90 18.74 10.05
CA VAL A 125 -12.55 19.31 8.85
C VAL A 125 -11.54 19.50 7.72
N GLU A 126 -10.27 19.76 8.05
CA GLU A 126 -9.19 19.88 7.06
C GLU A 126 -8.86 18.52 6.42
N ARG A 127 -8.97 17.42 7.16
CA ARG A 127 -8.80 16.04 6.63
C ARG A 127 -9.85 15.65 5.61
N LEU A 128 -11.02 16.29 5.63
CA LEU A 128 -12.05 16.12 4.61
C LEU A 128 -11.64 16.70 3.25
N GLY A 129 -10.56 17.49 3.21
CA GLY A 129 -9.98 18.07 2.01
C GLY A 129 -10.42 19.51 1.76
N GLY A 130 -9.74 20.16 0.81
CA GLY A 130 -10.05 21.52 0.39
C GLY A 130 -11.47 21.65 -0.18
N ARG A 131 -12.00 22.88 -0.19
CA ARG A 131 -13.30 23.18 -0.82
C ARG A 131 -13.24 22.75 -2.29
N GLY A 132 -14.22 21.96 -2.73
CA GLY A 132 -14.30 21.43 -4.10
C GLY A 132 -13.75 20.02 -4.31
N VAL A 133 -13.02 19.43 -3.34
CA VAL A 133 -12.61 18.01 -3.41
C VAL A 133 -13.78 17.08 -3.06
N VAL A 134 -14.58 17.51 -2.09
CA VAL A 134 -15.77 16.83 -1.59
C VAL A 134 -16.89 17.85 -1.53
N GLY A 135 -18.10 17.47 -1.92
CA GLY A 135 -19.29 18.32 -1.92
C GLY A 135 -20.51 17.53 -1.47
N ASP A 136 -21.51 18.25 -0.97
CA ASP A 136 -22.82 17.66 -0.67
C ASP A 136 -23.50 17.31 -2.00
N ILE A 137 -23.72 16.02 -2.24
CA ILE A 137 -24.49 15.53 -3.38
C ILE A 137 -25.95 15.68 -2.98
N GLY A 138 -26.55 16.81 -3.37
CA GLY A 138 -27.96 17.12 -3.13
C GLY A 138 -28.89 16.15 -3.82
#